data_AF-A0A961FNG8-F1
#
_entry.id   AF-A0A961FNG8-F1
#
_cell.length_a   1.000
_cell.length_b   1.000
_cell.length_c   1.000
_cell.angle_alpha   90.00
_cell.angle_beta   90.00
_cell.angle_gamma   90.00
#
_symmetry.space_group_name_H-M   'P 1'
#
loop_
_entity.id
_entity.type
_entity.pdbx_description
1 polymer ?
#
loop_
_entity_poly.entity_id
_entity_poly.type
_entity_poly.pdbx_seq_one_letter_code
_entity_poly.pdbx_strand_id
1 'polypeptide(L)'
;GKLTLDLKALKLSPGTYGCILQGTAKMKVARGTDELTLAEKSAAKAAAEFDAAKKNPANAEALKKAAAAKAAADKLVADRKAKAQPKDAVFLVYSQPIRIRITEPAKP
;
A
#
# COMPACT_ATOMS: atom_id res chain seq x y z
N GLY A 1 19.11 -0.76 -15.31
CA GLY A 1 19.51 -1.57 -16.48
C GLY A 1 19.35 -0.75 -17.74
N LYS A 2 20.12 -1.03 -18.79
CA LYS A 2 20.05 -0.34 -20.10
C LYS A 2 19.42 -1.30 -21.11
N LEU A 3 18.33 -0.88 -21.75
CA LEU A 3 17.77 -1.59 -22.91
C LEU A 3 18.43 -1.02 -24.17
N THR A 4 19.03 -1.87 -24.98
CA THR A 4 19.61 -1.50 -26.27
C THR A 4 18.82 -2.21 -27.37
N LEU A 5 18.30 -1.44 -28.33
CA LEU A 5 17.61 -1.96 -29.52
C LEU A 5 18.59 -1.92 -30.70
N ASP A 6 18.93 -3.08 -31.26
CA ASP A 6 19.73 -3.16 -32.48
C ASP A 6 18.82 -3.06 -33.72
N LEU A 7 18.74 -1.86 -34.29
CA LEU A 7 17.92 -1.58 -35.46
C LEU A 7 18.42 -2.30 -36.73
N LYS A 8 19.70 -2.71 -36.81
CA LYS A 8 20.23 -3.47 -37.95
C LYS A 8 19.76 -4.91 -37.93
N ALA A 9 19.75 -5.53 -36.75
CA ALA A 9 19.25 -6.89 -36.57
C ALA A 9 17.73 -6.98 -36.76
N LEU A 10 16.99 -5.95 -36.35
CA LEU A 10 15.52 -5.94 -36.38
C LEU A 10 14.91 -5.73 -37.77
N LYS A 11 15.70 -5.33 -38.79
CA LYS A 11 15.25 -5.13 -40.19
C LYS A 11 13.88 -4.43 -40.31
N LEU A 12 13.64 -3.41 -39.49
CA LEU A 12 12.37 -2.70 -39.46
C LEU A 12 12.20 -1.88 -40.74
N SER A 13 11.04 -1.97 -41.37
CA SER A 13 10.70 -1.11 -42.50
C SER A 13 10.52 0.34 -42.04
N PRO A 14 10.68 1.33 -42.93
CA PRO A 14 10.34 2.71 -42.61
C PRO A 14 8.90 2.84 -42.13
N GLY A 15 8.67 3.58 -41.05
CA GLY A 15 7.36 3.64 -40.41
C GLY A 15 7.39 4.16 -38.98
N THR A 16 6.20 4.23 -38.36
CA THR A 16 6.05 4.59 -36.95
C THR A 16 5.72 3.34 -36.15
N TYR A 17 6.54 3.04 -35.15
CA TYR A 17 6.36 1.89 -34.26
C TYR A 17 6.07 2.36 -32.84
N GLY A 18 5.21 1.62 -32.15
CA GLY A 18 4.99 1.74 -30.71
C GLY A 18 5.65 0.59 -29.98
N CYS A 19 6.42 0.88 -28.93
CA CYS A 19 6.96 -0.10 -28.02
C CYS A 19 6.43 0.17 -26.61
N ILE A 20 6.01 -0.89 -25.92
CA ILE A 20 5.64 -0.85 -24.50
C ILE A 20 6.56 -1.83 -23.79
N LEU A 21 7.24 -1.36 -22.75
CA LEU A 21 8.06 -2.21 -21.90
C LEU A 21 7.18 -2.76 -20.78
N GLN A 22 7.14 -4.07 -20.61
CA GLN A 22 6.49 -4.73 -19.49
C GLN A 22 7.53 -5.23 -18.48
N GLY A 23 7.23 -5.10 -17.20
CA GLY A 23 8.08 -5.61 -16.14
C GLY A 23 7.30 -5.88 -14.87
N THR A 24 7.94 -6.58 -13.93
CA THR A 24 7.38 -6.82 -12.61
C THR A 24 8.07 -5.93 -11.58
N ALA A 25 7.28 -5.18 -10.80
CA ALA A 25 7.78 -4.45 -9.65
C ALA A 25 7.34 -5.18 -8.36
N LYS A 26 8.30 -5.50 -7.51
CA LYS A 26 8.04 -5.99 -6.15
C LYS A 26 7.97 -4.81 -5.21
N MET A 27 6.88 -4.68 -4.48
CA MET A 27 6.74 -3.65 -3.45
C MET A 27 5.91 -4.17 -2.28
N LYS A 28 6.20 -3.64 -1.10
CA LYS A 28 5.48 -3.95 0.13
C LYS A 28 4.21 -3.11 0.19
N VAL A 29 3.05 -3.76 0.28
CA VAL A 29 1.76 -3.09 0.38
C VAL A 29 1.15 -3.43 1.73
N ALA A 30 0.95 -2.41 2.54
CA ALA A 30 0.08 -2.49 3.72
C ALA A 30 -1.37 -2.27 3.27
N ARG A 31 -2.29 -3.13 3.69
CA ARG A 31 -3.73 -2.99 3.45
C ARG A 31 -4.44 -2.78 4.79
N GLY A 32 -5.55 -2.04 4.78
CA GLY A 32 -6.33 -1.82 6.01
C GLY A 32 -5.67 -0.85 7.00
N THR A 33 -4.79 0.03 6.52
CA THR A 33 -4.20 1.12 7.32
C THR A 33 -5.27 2.07 7.86
N ASP A 34 -6.30 2.36 7.07
CA ASP A 34 -7.41 3.23 7.50
C ASP A 34 -8.24 2.58 8.62
N GLU A 35 -8.49 1.26 8.53
CA GLU A 35 -9.18 0.50 9.57
C GLU A 35 -8.35 0.41 10.85
N LEU A 36 -7.03 0.28 10.74
CA LEU A 36 -6.11 0.33 11.88
C LEU A 36 -6.15 1.70 12.54
N THR A 37 -6.08 2.79 11.76
CA THR A 37 -6.16 4.16 12.29
C THR A 37 -7.50 4.42 12.99
N LEU A 38 -8.61 3.89 12.48
CA LEU A 38 -9.92 3.99 13.14
C LEU A 38 -9.95 3.20 14.46
N ALA A 39 -9.37 2.01 14.47
CA ALA A 39 -9.26 1.19 15.69
C ALA A 39 -8.39 1.87 16.76
N GLU A 40 -7.26 2.46 16.37
CA GLU A 40 -6.37 3.21 17.27
C GLU A 40 -7.06 4.43 17.88
N LYS A 41 -7.82 5.19 17.08
CA LYS A 41 -8.65 6.30 17.61
C LYS A 41 -9.70 5.82 18.61
N SER A 42 -10.30 4.66 18.36
CA SER A 42 -11.30 4.08 19.26
C SER A 42 -10.68 3.57 20.56
N ALA A 43 -9.49 2.97 20.49
CA ALA A 43 -8.72 2.57 21.66
C ALA A 43 -8.27 3.77 22.51
N ALA A 44 -7.85 4.88 21.87
CA ALA A 44 -7.52 6.11 22.57
C ALA A 44 -8.72 6.69 23.34
N LYS A 45 -9.93 6.65 22.76
CA LYS A 45 -11.17 7.05 23.44
C LYS A 45 -11.48 6.13 24.63
N ALA A 46 -11.43 4.82 24.44
CA ALA A 46 -11.68 3.84 25.51
C ALA A 46 -10.66 3.96 26.66
N ALA A 47 -9.39 4.28 26.34
CA ALA A 47 -8.37 4.56 27.34
C ALA A 47 -8.68 5.82 28.16
N ALA A 48 -9.08 6.91 27.50
CA ALA A 48 -9.48 8.15 28.17
C ALA A 48 -10.70 7.96 29.08
N GLU A 49 -11.70 7.19 28.63
CA GLU A 49 -12.88 6.82 29.42
C GLU A 49 -12.52 5.96 30.64
N PHE A 50 -11.58 5.02 30.48
CA PHE A 50 -11.06 4.23 31.59
C PHE A 50 -10.29 5.08 32.61
N ASP A 51 -9.46 6.02 32.16
CA ASP A 51 -8.72 6.91 33.06
C ASP A 51 -9.65 7.93 33.74
N ALA A 52 -10.73 8.35 33.09
CA ALA A 52 -11.78 9.14 33.72
C ALA A 52 -12.55 8.33 34.79
N ALA A 53 -12.92 7.09 34.49
CA ALA A 53 -13.59 6.20 35.44
C ALA A 53 -12.72 5.89 36.66
N LYS A 54 -11.40 5.73 36.48
CA LYS A 54 -10.44 5.57 37.59
C LYS A 54 -10.43 6.74 38.57
N LYS A 55 -10.64 7.97 38.09
CA LYS A 55 -10.66 9.17 38.92
C LYS A 55 -11.93 9.29 39.78
N ASN A 56 -12.97 8.50 39.47
CA ASN A 56 -14.21 8.49 40.24
C ASN A 56 -14.62 7.04 40.60
N PRO A 57 -13.88 6.39 41.54
CA PRO A 57 -14.00 4.96 41.82
C PRO A 57 -15.30 4.54 42.51
N ALA A 58 -16.19 5.49 42.84
CA ALA A 58 -17.47 5.23 43.50
C ALA A 58 -18.40 4.31 42.70
N ASN A 59 -18.12 4.07 41.41
CA ASN A 59 -18.90 3.18 40.55
C ASN A 59 -18.05 2.01 40.02
N ALA A 60 -17.87 0.99 40.86
CA ALA A 60 -17.05 -0.19 40.56
C ALA A 60 -17.52 -0.97 39.31
N GLU A 61 -18.82 -0.98 39.01
CA GLU A 61 -19.34 -1.57 37.78
C GLU A 61 -18.93 -0.78 36.54
N ALA A 62 -18.99 0.55 36.60
CA ALA A 62 -18.56 1.41 35.50
C ALA A 62 -17.05 1.24 35.22
N LEU A 63 -16.24 1.11 36.27
CA LEU A 63 -14.80 0.88 36.15
C LEU A 63 -14.48 -0.49 35.54
N LYS A 64 -15.22 -1.54 35.91
CA LYS A 64 -15.11 -2.88 35.28
C LYS A 64 -15.52 -2.85 33.80
N LYS A 65 -16.62 -2.17 33.46
CA LYS A 65 -17.08 -2.02 32.07
C LYS A 65 -16.06 -1.25 31.22
N ALA A 66 -15.52 -0.14 31.73
CA ALA A 66 -14.49 0.63 31.06
C ALA A 66 -13.17 -0.15 30.90
N ALA A 67 -12.77 -0.94 31.90
CA ALA A 67 -11.62 -1.83 31.81
C ALA A 67 -11.79 -2.90 30.71
N ALA A 68 -12.97 -3.53 30.65
CA ALA A 68 -13.29 -4.53 29.62
C ALA A 68 -13.34 -3.90 28.22
N ALA A 69 -13.91 -2.69 28.08
CA ALA A 69 -13.95 -1.95 26.82
C ALA A 69 -12.55 -1.58 26.33
N LYS A 70 -11.67 -1.12 27.24
CA LYS A 70 -10.26 -0.85 26.93
C LYS A 70 -9.53 -2.11 26.46
N ALA A 71 -9.65 -3.21 27.21
CA ALA A 71 -9.01 -4.48 26.83
C ALA A 71 -9.51 -5.02 25.48
N ALA A 72 -10.80 -4.89 25.18
CA ALA A 72 -11.37 -5.27 23.90
C ALA A 72 -10.85 -4.39 22.76
N ALA A 73 -10.75 -3.07 22.97
CA ALA A 73 -10.21 -2.13 21.98
C ALA A 73 -8.72 -2.37 21.71
N ASP A 74 -7.92 -2.61 22.76
CA ASP A 74 -6.49 -2.94 22.63
C ASP A 74 -6.28 -4.25 21.86
N LYS A 75 -7.11 -5.27 22.13
CA LYS A 75 -7.09 -6.54 21.37
C LYS A 75 -7.43 -6.32 19.89
N LEU A 76 -8.46 -5.52 19.60
CA LEU A 76 -8.82 -5.18 18.22
C LEU A 76 -7.70 -4.43 17.49
N VAL A 77 -7.00 -3.51 18.16
CA VAL A 77 -5.82 -2.83 17.59
C VAL A 77 -4.71 -3.84 17.30
N ALA A 78 -4.41 -4.77 18.21
CA ALA A 78 -3.40 -5.80 18.00
C ALA A 78 -3.74 -6.71 16.79
N ASP A 79 -4.99 -7.15 16.69
CA ASP A 79 -5.48 -7.96 15.57
C ASP A 79 -5.39 -7.20 14.22
N ARG A 80 -5.80 -5.92 14.20
CA ARG A 80 -5.76 -5.08 13.00
C ARG A 80 -4.32 -4.76 12.61
N LYS A 81 -3.43 -4.53 13.58
CA LYS A 81 -2.01 -4.27 13.35
C LYS A 81 -1.30 -5.48 12.75
N ALA A 82 -1.62 -6.69 13.21
CA ALA A 82 -1.11 -7.93 12.62
C ALA A 82 -1.56 -8.08 11.14
N LYS A 83 -2.80 -7.70 10.82
CA LYS A 83 -3.35 -7.76 9.46
C LYS A 83 -2.84 -6.66 8.53
N ALA A 84 -2.53 -5.49 9.08
CA ALA A 84 -2.02 -4.34 8.34
C ALA A 84 -0.52 -4.41 8.04
N GLN A 85 0.17 -5.48 8.47
CA GLN A 85 1.59 -5.65 8.17
C GLN A 85 1.84 -5.63 6.65
N PRO A 86 2.86 -4.89 6.18
CA PRO A 86 3.18 -4.82 4.76
C PRO A 86 3.55 -6.22 4.24
N LYS A 87 2.85 -6.67 3.19
CA LYS A 87 3.16 -7.93 2.50
C LYS A 87 3.73 -7.65 1.13
N ASP A 88 4.59 -8.56 0.66
CA ASP A 88 5.13 -8.47 -0.68
C ASP A 88 4.02 -8.65 -1.71
N ALA A 89 3.93 -7.69 -2.62
CA ALA A 89 3.04 -7.73 -3.77
C ALA A 89 3.86 -7.56 -5.04
N VAL A 90 3.45 -8.26 -6.10
CA VAL A 90 4.05 -8.17 -7.43
C VAL A 90 3.06 -7.45 -8.32
N PHE A 91 3.50 -6.32 -8.88
CA PHE A 91 2.71 -5.55 -9.84
C PHE A 91 3.28 -5.75 -11.24
N LEU A 92 2.39 -5.97 -12.21
CA LEU A 92 2.71 -5.84 -13.62
C LEU A 92 2.70 -4.36 -13.96
N VAL A 93 3.86 -3.84 -14.36
CA VAL A 93 4.04 -2.43 -14.71
C VAL A 93 4.34 -2.35 -16.19
N TYR A 94 3.67 -1.41 -16.86
CA TYR A 94 3.89 -1.08 -18.25
C TYR A 94 4.51 0.31 -18.35
N SER A 95 5.45 0.51 -19.26
CA SER A 95 5.90 1.85 -19.60
C SER A 95 4.77 2.62 -20.31
N GLN A 96 4.87 3.94 -20.31
CA GLN A 96 4.15 4.74 -21.30
C GLN A 96 4.58 4.31 -22.72
N PRO A 97 3.71 4.41 -23.73
CA PRO A 97 4.05 4.02 -25.09
C PRO A 97 5.23 4.84 -25.64
N ILE A 98 6.30 4.15 -26.01
CA ILE A 98 7.46 4.77 -26.67
C ILE A 98 7.22 4.71 -28.17
N ARG A 99 7.20 5.87 -28.83
CA ARG A 99 7.06 5.95 -30.29
C ARG A 99 8.43 6.12 -30.92
N ILE A 100 8.74 5.23 -31.86
CA ILE A 100 9.98 5.25 -32.62
C ILE A 100 9.61 5.41 -34.09
N ARG A 101 10.17 6.43 -34.74
CA ARG A 101 10.05 6.64 -36.18
C ARG A 101 11.31 6.13 -36.85
N ILE A 102 11.15 5.18 -37.76
CA ILE A 102 12.23 4.70 -38.63
C ILE A 102 12.10 5.42 -39.96
N THR A 103 13.14 6.18 -40.31
CA THR A 103 13.24 6.87 -41.60
C THR A 103 14.06 6.03 -42.57
N GLU A 104 13.78 6.16 -43.87
CA GLU A 104 14.67 5.62 -44.89
C GLU A 104 16.08 6.21 -44.72
N PRO A 105 17.13 5.42 -44.96
CA PRO A 105 18.48 5.97 -45.03
C PRO A 105 18.50 7.02 -46.14
N ALA A 106 19.01 8.23 -45.84
CA ALA A 106 19.17 9.27 -46.83
C ALA A 106 19.95 8.69 -48.03
N LYS A 107 19.35 8.75 -49.23
CA LYS A 107 20.09 8.45 -50.46
C LYS A 107 21.26 9.45 -50.55
N PRO A 108 22.46 8.97 -50.90
CA PRO A 108 23.65 9.81 -51.02
C PRO A 108 23.46 10.95 -52.03
#